data_AF-A0A061HZB1-F1
#
_entry.id   AF-A0A061HZB1-F1
#
_cell.length_a   1.000
_cell.length_b   1.000
_cell.length_c   1.000
_cell.angle_alpha   90.00
_cell.angle_beta   90.00
_cell.angle_gamma   90.00
#
_symmetry.space_group_name_H-M   'P 1'
#
loop_
_entity.id
_entity.type
_entity.pdbx_description
1 polymer ?
#
loop_
_entity_poly.entity_id
_entity_poly.type
_entity_poly.pdbx_seq_one_letter_code
_entity_poly.pdbx_strand_id
1 'polypeptide(L)'
;MEQFFKYYNIKHVTGIPHNPTGQAVVERSNRTLKEMLHRQAGKSKPPKHRLHNAFLMLNFLNANESGQTAAERHWTMEKTAELNQPVYFKDVLTSVWKPRYVLHWGRGFAFVSTGEENLWIPLKLIKIRVEEDHPRNKDD
;
A
#
# COMPACT_ATOMS: atom_id res chain seq x y z
N MET A 1 -24.64 -12.64 5.99
CA MET A 1 -23.55 -11.72 5.57
C MET A 1 -24.02 -10.78 4.46
N GLU A 2 -24.59 -11.27 3.36
CA GLU A 2 -25.05 -10.41 2.25
C GLU A 2 -26.06 -9.34 2.66
N GLN A 3 -27.03 -9.68 3.51
CA GLN A 3 -28.00 -8.72 4.04
C GLN A 3 -27.35 -7.63 4.91
N PHE A 4 -26.31 -7.97 5.66
CA PHE A 4 -25.52 -7.01 6.45
C PHE A 4 -24.75 -6.06 5.52
N PHE A 5 -24.08 -6.59 4.50
CA PHE A 5 -23.36 -5.76 3.52
C PHE A 5 -24.29 -4.82 2.77
N LYS A 6 -25.48 -5.29 2.38
CA LYS A 6 -26.50 -4.47 1.73
C LYS A 6 -27.00 -3.37 2.67
N TYR A 7 -27.26 -3.69 3.93
CA TYR A 7 -27.74 -2.72 4.92
C TYR A 7 -26.73 -1.59 5.17
N TYR A 8 -25.44 -1.91 5.25
CA TYR A 8 -24.37 -0.93 5.47
C TYR A 8 -23.74 -0.37 4.19
N ASN A 9 -24.29 -0.70 3.00
CA ASN A 9 -23.75 -0.30 1.70
C ASN A 9 -22.25 -0.65 1.50
N ILE A 10 -21.83 -1.84 1.93
CA ILE A 10 -20.46 -2.33 1.81
C ILE A 10 -20.35 -3.21 0.56
N LYS A 11 -19.47 -2.84 -0.37
CA LYS A 11 -19.15 -3.70 -1.53
C LYS A 11 -18.30 -4.89 -1.09
N HIS A 12 -18.85 -6.09 -1.19
CA HIS A 12 -18.12 -7.33 -0.91
C HIS A 12 -17.34 -7.79 -2.14
N VAL A 13 -16.02 -7.93 -1.99
CA VAL A 13 -15.12 -8.41 -3.04
C VAL A 13 -14.44 -9.69 -2.55
N THR A 14 -14.63 -10.80 -3.28
CA THR A 14 -13.96 -12.07 -3.02
C THR A 14 -12.78 -12.26 -3.97
N GLY A 15 -11.76 -12.98 -3.49
CA GLY A 15 -10.60 -13.33 -4.30
C GLY A 15 -10.81 -14.57 -5.16
N ILE A 16 -9.74 -14.98 -5.83
CA ILE A 16 -9.69 -16.25 -6.57
C ILE A 16 -9.76 -17.42 -5.56
N PRO A 17 -10.67 -18.40 -5.75
CA PRO A 17 -10.75 -19.57 -4.89
C PRO A 17 -9.39 -20.26 -4.73
N HIS A 18 -9.08 -20.69 -3.51
CA HIS A 18 -7.83 -21.40 -3.15
C HIS A 18 -6.52 -20.65 -3.43
N ASN A 19 -6.56 -19.35 -3.77
CA ASN A 19 -5.38 -18.52 -3.95
C ASN A 19 -5.23 -17.51 -2.80
N PRO A 20 -4.28 -17.70 -1.87
CA PRO A 20 -4.12 -16.81 -0.72
C PRO A 20 -3.48 -15.46 -1.08
N THR A 21 -2.89 -15.32 -2.28
CA THR A 21 -2.11 -14.13 -2.65
C THR A 21 -2.95 -12.84 -2.64
N GLY A 22 -4.24 -12.94 -2.99
CA GLY A 22 -5.17 -11.81 -2.93
C GLY A 22 -5.38 -11.23 -1.52
N GLN A 23 -5.08 -12.01 -0.48
CA GLN A 23 -5.22 -11.61 0.93
C GLN A 23 -3.87 -11.44 1.65
N ALA A 24 -2.77 -11.32 0.90
CA ALA A 24 -1.42 -11.26 1.46
C ALA A 24 -1.21 -10.12 2.48
N VAL A 25 -1.97 -9.02 2.39
CA VAL A 25 -1.92 -7.93 3.38
C VAL A 25 -2.42 -8.42 4.74
N VAL A 26 -3.58 -9.07 4.79
CA VAL A 26 -4.16 -9.63 6.02
C VAL A 26 -3.26 -10.73 6.58
N GLU A 27 -2.72 -11.59 5.71
CA GLU A 27 -1.80 -12.64 6.14
C GLU A 27 -0.52 -12.09 6.78
N ARG A 28 0.07 -11.03 6.21
CA ARG A 28 1.21 -10.34 6.82
C ARG A 28 0.82 -9.70 8.16
N SER A 29 -0.35 -9.07 8.24
CA SER A 29 -0.86 -8.50 9.50
C SER A 29 -1.06 -9.56 10.58
N ASN A 30 -1.58 -10.74 10.21
CA ASN A 30 -1.73 -11.89 11.11
C ASN A 30 -0.38 -12.37 11.64
N ARG A 31 0.65 -12.44 10.79
CA ARG A 31 2.02 -12.76 11.21
C ARG A 31 2.53 -11.74 12.24
N THR A 32 2.43 -10.45 11.93
CA THR A 32 2.84 -9.36 12.84
C THR A 32 2.12 -9.45 14.19
N LEU A 33 0.81 -9.72 14.19
CA LEU A 33 0.03 -9.89 15.41
C LEU A 33 0.50 -11.09 16.24
N LYS A 34 0.74 -12.25 15.60
CA LYS A 34 1.25 -13.45 16.27
C LYS A 34 2.62 -13.19 16.90
N GLU A 35 3.51 -12.50 16.19
CA GLU A 35 4.83 -12.11 16.70
C GLU A 35 4.71 -11.18 17.92
N MET A 36 3.82 -10.18 17.87
CA MET A 36 3.57 -9.27 18.99
C MET A 36 3.05 -10.04 20.21
N LEU A 37 2.07 -10.92 20.02
CA LEU A 37 1.50 -11.76 21.09
C LEU A 37 2.54 -12.71 21.69
N HIS A 38 3.49 -13.20 20.89
CA HIS A 38 4.57 -14.07 21.36
C HIS A 38 5.59 -13.31 22.22
N ARG A 39 5.96 -12.09 21.81
CA ARG A 39 6.90 -11.21 22.52
C ARG A 39 6.31 -10.61 23.80
N GLN A 40 4.99 -10.46 23.86
CA GLN A 40 4.29 -9.85 24.97
C GLN A 40 4.51 -10.63 26.30
N ALA A 41 4.91 -9.89 27.34
CA ALA A 41 5.01 -10.42 28.70
C ALA A 41 3.62 -10.69 29.32
N GLY A 42 3.56 -11.57 30.33
CA GLY A 42 2.30 -11.90 31.00
C GLY A 42 1.41 -12.84 30.19
N LYS A 43 1.97 -13.96 29.73
CA LYS A 43 1.24 -15.05 29.05
C LYS A 43 0.05 -15.59 29.88
N SER A 44 0.09 -15.39 31.20
CA SER A 44 -0.97 -15.73 32.16
C SER A 44 -2.18 -14.78 32.15
N LYS A 45 -2.12 -13.63 31.46
CA LYS A 45 -3.26 -12.69 31.38
C LYS A 45 -4.38 -13.26 30.49
N PRO A 46 -5.65 -12.87 30.70
CA PRO A 46 -6.76 -13.29 29.86
C PRO A 46 -6.52 -12.99 28.37
N PRO A 47 -6.93 -13.87 27.43
CA PRO A 47 -6.67 -13.70 26.00
C PRO A 47 -7.10 -12.35 25.44
N LYS A 48 -8.29 -11.86 25.82
CA LYS A 48 -8.81 -10.55 25.40
C LYS A 48 -7.90 -9.39 25.81
N HIS A 49 -7.37 -9.44 27.03
CA HIS A 49 -6.47 -8.39 27.54
C HIS A 49 -5.13 -8.41 26.81
N ARG A 50 -4.61 -9.60 26.50
CA ARG A 50 -3.41 -9.75 25.68
C ARG A 50 -3.60 -9.15 24.29
N LEU A 51 -4.71 -9.48 23.64
CA LEU A 51 -5.06 -8.97 22.31
C LEU A 51 -5.21 -7.45 22.29
N HIS A 52 -5.91 -6.87 23.28
CA HIS A 52 -6.08 -5.42 23.35
C HIS A 52 -4.75 -4.67 23.48
N ASN A 53 -3.87 -5.14 24.35
CA ASN A 53 -2.53 -4.57 24.50
C ASN A 53 -1.68 -4.72 23.22
N ALA A 54 -1.81 -5.86 22.51
CA ALA A 54 -1.13 -6.05 21.24
C ALA A 54 -1.63 -5.05 20.19
N PHE A 55 -2.94 -4.80 20.10
CA PHE A 55 -3.49 -3.78 19.21
C PHE A 55 -3.10 -2.36 19.62
N LEU A 56 -3.05 -2.05 20.91
CA LEU A 56 -2.57 -0.76 21.40
C LEU A 56 -1.13 -0.51 20.92
N MET A 57 -0.25 -1.49 21.14
CA MET A 57 1.13 -1.42 20.67
C MET A 57 1.22 -1.24 19.16
N LEU A 58 0.55 -2.10 18.39
CA LEU A 58 0.67 -2.10 16.93
C LEU A 58 0.07 -0.84 16.28
N ASN A 59 -1.04 -0.32 16.81
CA ASN A 59 -1.75 0.77 16.16
C ASN A 59 -1.36 2.16 16.68
N PHE A 60 -1.01 2.30 17.97
CA PHE A 60 -0.84 3.59 18.63
C PHE A 60 0.56 3.85 19.19
N LEU A 61 1.42 2.84 19.33
CA LEU A 61 2.76 3.02 19.92
C LEU A 61 3.88 2.75 18.92
N ASN A 62 3.65 1.87 17.94
CA ASN A 62 4.61 1.63 16.87
C ASN A 62 4.50 2.72 15.79
N ALA A 63 5.56 3.51 15.66
CA ALA A 63 5.73 4.48 14.59
C ALA A 63 6.42 3.86 13.36
N ASN A 64 6.14 4.42 12.18
CA ASN A 64 6.89 4.13 10.95
C ASN A 64 8.16 5.00 10.86
N GLU A 65 8.86 4.91 9.72
CA GLU A 65 10.06 5.70 9.41
C GLU A 65 9.81 7.22 9.44
N SER A 66 8.57 7.65 9.18
CA SER A 66 8.14 9.05 9.25
C SER A 66 7.71 9.50 10.65
N GLY A 67 7.84 8.63 11.67
CA GLY A 67 7.43 8.93 13.04
C GLY A 67 5.91 8.84 13.29
N GLN A 68 5.12 8.41 12.30
CA GLN A 68 3.65 8.33 12.41
C GLN A 68 3.20 6.91 12.78
N THR A 69 2.23 6.83 13.67
CA THR A 69 1.56 5.58 14.08
C THR A 69 0.56 5.10 13.03
N ALA A 70 0.09 3.86 13.14
CA ALA A 70 -0.94 3.35 12.21
C ALA A 70 -2.28 4.06 12.42
N ALA A 71 -2.63 4.41 13.66
CA ALA A 71 -3.84 5.14 13.99
C ALA A 71 -3.82 6.57 13.44
N GLU A 72 -2.71 7.28 13.59
CA GLU A 72 -2.56 8.62 13.01
C GLU A 72 -2.70 8.58 11.49
N ARG A 73 -2.03 7.64 10.80
CA ARG A 73 -2.18 7.49 9.34
C ARG A 73 -3.57 7.08 8.89
N HIS A 74 -4.32 6.38 9.74
CA HIS A 74 -5.69 6.01 9.44
C HIS A 74 -6.63 7.21 9.54
N TRP A 75 -6.39 8.11 10.51
CA TRP A 75 -7.24 9.27 10.77
C TRP A 75 -6.88 10.46 9.90
N THR A 76 -5.59 10.66 9.68
CA THR A 76 -5.04 11.64 8.77
C THR A 76 -5.26 11.11 7.36
N MET A 77 -6.41 11.44 6.77
CA MET A 77 -6.63 11.38 5.33
C MET A 77 -5.80 12.46 4.64
N GLU A 78 -4.49 12.47 4.88
CA GLU A 78 -3.59 13.20 4.02
C GLU A 78 -3.79 12.60 2.63
N LYS A 79 -4.32 13.42 1.72
CA LYS A 79 -4.14 13.20 0.29
C LYS A 79 -2.63 13.10 0.13
N THR A 80 -2.09 11.89 0.12
CA THR A 80 -0.67 11.65 -0.15
C THR A 80 -0.36 12.46 -1.38
N ALA A 81 0.49 13.49 -1.21
CA ALA A 81 0.81 14.40 -2.30
C ALA A 81 1.23 13.54 -3.48
N GLU A 82 0.49 13.68 -4.59
CA GLU A 82 0.79 12.91 -5.79
C GLU A 82 2.21 13.28 -6.19
N LEU A 83 3.12 12.30 -6.20
CA LEU A 83 4.51 12.56 -6.55
C LEU A 83 4.63 13.14 -7.95
N ASN A 84 3.65 12.86 -8.83
CA ASN A 84 3.61 13.26 -10.23
C ASN A 84 4.95 13.09 -10.93
N GLN A 85 5.65 12.01 -10.59
CA GLN A 85 6.98 11.71 -11.10
C GLN A 85 6.87 11.04 -12.47
N PRO A 86 7.54 11.55 -13.51
CA PRO A 86 7.50 10.94 -14.84
C PRO A 86 8.27 9.61 -14.85
N VAL A 87 7.62 8.57 -15.39
CA VAL A 87 8.16 7.22 -15.53
C VAL A 87 7.76 6.62 -16.86
N TYR A 88 8.50 5.60 -17.29
CA TYR A 88 8.04 4.62 -18.26
C TYR A 88 7.49 3.40 -17.52
N PHE A 89 6.30 2.94 -17.88
CA PHE A 89 5.80 1.64 -17.44
C PHE A 89 5.67 0.69 -18.63
N LYS A 90 5.93 -0.61 -18.41
CA LYS A 90 5.74 -1.65 -19.42
C LYS A 90 4.31 -2.19 -19.33
N ASP A 91 3.53 -1.96 -20.37
CA ASP A 91 2.21 -2.56 -20.53
C ASP A 91 2.35 -4.07 -20.69
N VAL A 92 1.70 -4.84 -19.82
CA VAL A 92 1.83 -6.30 -19.78
C VAL A 92 1.17 -6.96 -20.99
N LEU A 93 0.10 -6.36 -21.53
CA LEU A 93 -0.65 -6.94 -22.65
C LEU A 93 0.08 -6.68 -23.97
N THR A 94 0.60 -5.47 -24.16
CA THR A 94 1.25 -5.08 -25.43
C THR A 94 2.78 -5.20 -25.40
N SER A 95 3.38 -5.40 -24.22
CA SER A 95 4.83 -5.40 -24.00
C SER A 95 5.56 -4.10 -24.39
N VAL A 96 4.83 -3.00 -24.60
CA VAL A 96 5.37 -1.68 -24.97
C VAL A 96 5.60 -0.82 -23.72
N TRP A 97 6.70 -0.06 -23.72
CA TRP A 97 6.97 0.95 -22.70
C TRP A 97 6.24 2.26 -23.03
N LYS A 98 5.42 2.76 -22.09
CA LYS A 98 4.62 3.98 -22.27
C LYS A 98 4.97 5.02 -21.18
N PRO A 99 5.10 6.31 -21.53
CA PRO A 99 5.37 7.36 -20.56
C PRO A 99 4.12 7.74 -19.76
N ARG A 100 4.22 7.79 -18.43
CA ARG A 100 3.15 8.16 -17.49
C ARG A 100 3.71 8.77 -16.20
N TYR A 101 2.81 9.13 -15.28
CA TYR A 101 3.15 9.70 -13.99
C TYR A 101 2.82 8.72 -12.86
N VAL A 102 3.76 8.56 -11.92
CA VAL A 102 3.53 7.86 -10.66
C VAL A 102 2.84 8.82 -9.69
N LEU A 103 1.70 8.37 -9.18
CA LEU A 103 0.94 9.05 -8.13
C LEU A 103 1.47 8.65 -6.74
N HIS A 104 1.80 7.37 -6.54
CA HIS A 104 2.28 6.87 -5.26
C HIS A 104 3.28 5.71 -5.39
N TRP A 105 4.35 5.73 -4.60
CA TRP A 105 5.30 4.61 -4.50
C TRP A 105 4.93 3.69 -3.34
N GLY A 106 4.74 2.42 -3.62
CA GLY A 106 4.62 1.36 -2.63
C GLY A 106 5.88 0.51 -2.55
N ARG A 107 5.95 -0.34 -1.52
CA ARG A 107 7.03 -1.31 -1.40
C ARG A 107 6.81 -2.48 -2.37
N GLY A 108 7.45 -2.41 -3.54
CA GLY A 108 7.38 -3.45 -4.58
C GLY A 108 6.40 -3.15 -5.72
N PHE A 109 5.63 -2.07 -5.63
CA PHE A 109 4.64 -1.65 -6.61
C PHE A 109 4.54 -0.12 -6.65
N ALA A 110 3.98 0.45 -7.72
CA ALA A 110 3.65 1.87 -7.79
C ALA A 110 2.24 2.06 -8.34
N PHE A 111 1.60 3.15 -7.93
CA PHE A 111 0.32 3.58 -8.45
C PHE A 111 0.56 4.59 -9.58
N VAL A 112 0.12 4.26 -10.79
CA VAL A 112 0.42 5.02 -12.01
C VAL A 112 -0.88 5.48 -12.65
N SER A 113 -0.94 6.75 -13.05
CA SER A 113 -2.03 7.27 -13.87
C SER A 113 -1.87 6.83 -15.31
N THR A 114 -2.79 6.05 -15.87
CA THR A 114 -2.74 5.66 -17.30
C THR A 114 -3.59 6.57 -18.20
N GLY A 115 -4.29 7.55 -17.62
CA GLY A 115 -5.14 8.51 -18.32
C GLY A 115 -6.63 8.10 -18.34
N GLU A 116 -6.92 6.82 -18.55
CA GLU A 116 -8.28 6.26 -18.47
C GLU A 116 -8.59 5.75 -17.05
N GLU A 117 -7.61 5.10 -16.43
CA GLU A 117 -7.71 4.56 -15.08
C GLU A 117 -6.38 4.75 -14.34
N ASN A 118 -6.37 4.48 -13.03
CA ASN A 118 -5.14 4.44 -12.24
C ASN A 118 -4.85 2.98 -11.87
N LEU A 119 -3.63 2.52 -12.13
CA LEU A 119 -3.25 1.12 -12.01
C LEU A 119 -2.12 0.91 -11.00
N TRP A 120 -2.18 -0.22 -10.30
CA TRP A 120 -1.08 -0.72 -9.49
C TRP A 120 -0.14 -1.58 -10.34
N ILE A 121 1.10 -1.14 -10.50
CA ILE A 121 2.09 -1.76 -11.39
C ILE A 121 3.30 -2.23 -10.56
N PRO A 122 3.77 -3.49 -10.73
CA PRO A 122 4.99 -3.97 -10.09
C PRO A 122 6.22 -3.12 -10.47
N LEU A 123 7.10 -2.83 -9.49
CA LEU A 123 8.29 -2.00 -9.73
C LEU A 123 9.19 -2.50 -10.86
N LYS A 124 9.29 -3.82 -11.06
CA LYS A 124 10.07 -4.42 -12.15
C LYS A 124 9.61 -4.02 -13.56
N LEU A 125 8.39 -3.48 -13.68
CA LEU A 125 7.82 -2.99 -14.93
C LEU A 125 7.84 -1.47 -15.03
N ILE A 126 8.62 -0.79 -14.17
CA ILE A 126 8.70 0.67 -14.11
C ILE A 126 10.16 1.09 -14.27
N LYS A 127 10.39 2.16 -15.05
CA LYS A 127 11.68 2.83 -15.20
C LYS A 127 11.49 4.32 -14.99
N ILE A 128 12.35 4.95 -14.19
CA ILE A 128 12.31 6.40 -14.00
C ILE A 128 12.70 7.08 -15.31
N ARG A 129 11.92 8.10 -15.71
CA ARG A 129 12.26 8.95 -16.83
C ARG A 129 13.06 10.13 -16.28
N VAL A 130 14.33 10.21 -16.67
CA VAL A 130 15.13 11.43 -16.46
C VAL A 130 14.87 12.32 -17.66
N GLU A 131 14.34 13.52 -17.45
CA GLU A 131 14.33 14.55 -18.48
C GLU A 131 15.75 15.12 -18.53
N GLU A 132 16.49 14.84 -19.60
CA GLU A 132 17.76 15.49 -19.86
C GLU A 132 17.49 16.97 -20.16
N ASP A 133 17.99 17.83 -19.27
CA ASP A 133 18.04 19.28 -19.45
C ASP A 133 18.81 19.54 -20.75
N HIS A 134 18.11 19.91 -21.82
CA HIS A 134 18.76 20.21 -23.09
C HIS A 134 19.69 21.40 -22.87
N PRO A 135 20.98 21.31 -23.22
CA PRO A 135 21.85 22.48 -23.14
C PRO A 135 21.24 23.58 -24.01
N ARG A 136 20.99 24.74 -23.40
CA ARG A 136 20.66 25.97 -24.13
C ARG A 136 21.68 26.13 -25.25
N ASN A 137 21.23 25.97 -26.50
CA ASN A 137 21.98 26.46 -27.65
C ASN A 137 22.32 27.92 -27.35
N LYS A 138 23.59 28.18 -27.10
CA LYS A 138 24.17 29.50 -27.33
C LYS A 138 24.47 29.53 -28.81
N ASP A 139 23.49 29.97 -29.58
CA ASP A 139 23.74 30.43 -30.94
C ASP A 139 24.17 31.91 -30.83
N ASP A 140 25.44 32.13 -31.18
CA ASP A 140 26.13 33.32 -31.70
C ASP A 140 25.69 34.75 -31.31
#